data_AF-A0A0D8XA10-F1
#
_entry.id   AF-A0A0D8XA10-F1
#
_cell.length_a   1.000
_cell.length_b   1.000
_cell.length_c   1.000
_cell.angle_alpha   90.00
_cell.angle_beta   90.00
_cell.angle_gamma   90.00
#
_symmetry.space_group_name_H-M   'P 1'
#
loop_
_entity.id
_entity.type
_entity.pdbx_description
1 polymer ?
#
loop_
_entity_poly.entity_id
_entity_poly.type
_entity_poly.pdbx_seq_one_letter_code
_entity_poly.pdbx_strand_id
1 'polypeptide(L)'
;MVICGWCAESFSDMIRDFVLGNSLQMPTSEGLDIICGMFESSQYIYGIFEFCEAVTPLLLSAEKVIRSLAADVIPGTMSGQLGYVFVAYICRHWHYFLHSELAPTITNQMYNLIERMIRAHDYPMTCWGRTIAAFVYHSKFQLKKSQLSDIKLHGVHDDFRHVFNHGSSLCNGGNRYNTLFFKDVFEKKLRFFSYHEYKKRLPSFGQLYNRYSFVINSFVAAKNFMRDHDRLLDLATFCGHISAQIPALADEWVSAIKALCCTPMSQHTGYGELLNHIDINDCSTHYPLATFVMLLAGKYVFSVPRLIAELLNNAFPVIMKREQNSFIGRYNGES
;
A
#
# COMPACT_ATOMS: atom_id res chain seq x y z
N MET A 1 -18.73 -25.04 -3.78
CA MET A 1 -19.23 -23.95 -4.64
C MET A 1 -20.49 -23.29 -4.07
N VAL A 2 -21.55 -24.06 -3.75
CA VAL A 2 -22.82 -23.52 -3.20
C VAL A 2 -22.63 -22.63 -1.95
N ILE A 3 -21.80 -23.07 -0.99
CA ILE A 3 -21.55 -22.31 0.25
C ILE A 3 -20.84 -20.98 -0.03
N CYS A 4 -19.82 -20.95 -0.92
CA CYS A 4 -19.12 -19.71 -1.27
C CYS A 4 -20.08 -18.70 -1.91
N GLY A 5 -20.96 -19.17 -2.80
CA GLY A 5 -22.01 -18.36 -3.41
C GLY A 5 -22.96 -17.76 -2.37
N TRP A 6 -23.45 -18.56 -1.42
CA TRP A 6 -24.32 -18.06 -0.35
C TRP A 6 -23.63 -17.04 0.56
N CYS A 7 -22.36 -17.25 0.90
CA CYS A 7 -21.60 -16.27 1.69
C CYS A 7 -21.41 -14.96 0.91
N ALA A 8 -21.12 -15.02 -0.39
CA ALA A 8 -20.98 -13.84 -1.24
C ALA A 8 -22.31 -13.09 -1.43
N GLU A 9 -23.42 -13.81 -1.59
CA GLU A 9 -24.76 -13.23 -1.67
C GLU A 9 -25.14 -12.54 -0.36
N SER A 10 -24.98 -13.23 0.77
CA SER A 10 -25.22 -12.66 2.10
C SER A 10 -24.35 -11.43 2.37
N PHE A 11 -23.08 -11.44 1.93
CA PHE A 11 -22.21 -10.27 2.02
C PHE A 11 -22.71 -9.10 1.19
N SER A 12 -23.18 -9.37 -0.03
CA SER A 12 -23.76 -8.36 -0.92
C SER A 12 -25.05 -7.75 -0.34
N ASP A 13 -25.89 -8.59 0.27
CA ASP A 13 -27.12 -8.17 0.92
C ASP A 13 -26.84 -7.27 2.14
N MET A 14 -25.83 -7.57 2.94
CA MET A 14 -25.40 -6.69 4.05
C MET A 14 -25.04 -5.28 3.55
N ILE A 15 -24.34 -5.17 2.40
CA ILE A 15 -24.04 -3.86 1.81
C ILE A 15 -25.31 -3.20 1.30
N ARG A 16 -26.21 -3.95 0.65
CA ARG A 16 -27.47 -3.42 0.14
C ARG A 16 -28.34 -2.87 1.27
N ASP A 17 -28.46 -3.61 2.37
CA ASP A 17 -29.19 -3.18 3.56
C ASP A 17 -28.59 -1.92 4.18
N PHE A 18 -27.27 -1.81 4.22
CA PHE A 18 -26.60 -0.58 4.64
C PHE A 18 -26.93 0.60 3.70
N VAL A 19 -26.86 0.39 2.38
CA VAL A 19 -27.15 1.43 1.38
C VAL A 19 -28.61 1.90 1.45
N LEU A 20 -29.55 0.98 1.71
CA LEU A 20 -30.97 1.27 1.84
C LEU A 20 -31.35 1.85 3.21
N GLY A 21 -30.44 1.87 4.18
CA GLY A 21 -30.70 2.32 5.55
C GLY A 21 -31.44 1.30 6.41
N ASN A 22 -31.55 0.04 5.97
CA ASN A 22 -32.08 -1.07 6.76
C ASN A 22 -31.11 -1.51 7.87
N SER A 23 -29.81 -1.22 7.69
CA SER A 23 -28.74 -1.51 8.66
C SER A 23 -27.79 -0.32 8.79
N LEU A 24 -27.23 -0.14 9.98
CA LEU A 24 -26.12 0.80 10.22
C LEU A 24 -24.74 0.11 10.17
N GLN A 25 -24.72 -1.20 9.92
CA GLN A 25 -23.51 -2.00 9.90
C GLN A 25 -23.10 -2.31 8.47
N MET A 26 -21.85 -1.97 8.14
CA MET A 26 -21.21 -2.29 6.87
C MET A 26 -20.28 -3.48 7.10
N PRO A 27 -20.24 -4.49 6.20
CA PRO A 27 -19.41 -5.67 6.41
C PRO A 27 -17.92 -5.33 6.33
N THR A 28 -17.09 -6.05 7.09
CA THR A 28 -15.68 -5.70 7.23
C THR A 28 -14.81 -6.26 6.10
N SER A 29 -13.61 -5.69 5.93
CA SER A 29 -12.61 -6.21 4.99
C SER A 29 -12.11 -7.60 5.34
N GLU A 30 -12.08 -7.97 6.62
CA GLU A 30 -11.69 -9.31 7.05
C GLU A 30 -12.76 -10.34 6.66
N GLY A 31 -14.05 -9.96 6.76
CA GLY A 31 -15.14 -10.79 6.25
C GLY A 31 -15.01 -11.02 4.74
N LEU A 32 -14.69 -9.96 3.98
CA LEU A 32 -14.45 -10.09 2.54
C LEU A 32 -13.22 -10.95 2.22
N ASP A 33 -12.12 -10.78 2.96
CA ASP A 33 -10.89 -11.55 2.81
C ASP A 33 -11.15 -13.05 3.01
N ILE A 34 -11.92 -13.43 4.03
CA ILE A 34 -12.33 -14.83 4.26
C ILE A 34 -13.12 -15.37 3.07
N ILE A 35 -14.09 -14.63 2.53
CA ILE A 35 -14.91 -15.09 1.40
C ILE A 35 -14.05 -15.27 0.14
N CYS A 36 -13.17 -14.31 -0.16
CA CYS A 36 -12.23 -14.43 -1.28
C CYS A 36 -11.28 -15.63 -1.09
N GLY A 37 -10.77 -15.84 0.12
CA GLY A 37 -9.98 -17.02 0.47
C GLY A 37 -10.74 -18.34 0.33
N MET A 38 -12.05 -18.36 0.60
CA MET A 38 -12.90 -19.53 0.33
C MET A 38 -13.02 -19.82 -1.17
N PHE A 39 -13.21 -18.79 -2.00
CA PHE A 39 -13.21 -18.97 -3.46
C PHE A 39 -11.87 -19.54 -3.95
N GLU A 40 -10.75 -18.98 -3.51
CA GLU A 40 -9.40 -19.44 -3.86
C GLU A 40 -9.17 -20.89 -3.40
N SER A 41 -9.51 -21.21 -2.15
CA SER A 41 -9.39 -22.56 -1.58
C SER A 41 -10.27 -23.58 -2.31
N SER A 42 -11.43 -23.14 -2.81
CA SER A 42 -12.34 -23.96 -3.63
C SER A 42 -11.94 -24.04 -5.11
N GLN A 43 -10.85 -23.39 -5.51
CA GLN A 43 -10.37 -23.27 -6.90
C GLN A 43 -11.38 -22.60 -7.84
N TYR A 44 -12.34 -21.84 -7.30
CA TYR A 44 -13.33 -21.11 -8.08
C TYR A 44 -12.92 -19.64 -8.23
N ILE A 45 -11.81 -19.41 -8.92
CA ILE A 45 -11.21 -18.06 -9.08
C ILE A 45 -12.14 -17.11 -9.84
N TYR A 46 -12.87 -17.62 -10.84
CA TYR A 46 -13.83 -16.82 -11.58
C TYR A 46 -14.93 -16.22 -10.68
N GLY A 47 -15.32 -16.94 -9.61
CA GLY A 47 -16.26 -16.44 -8.62
C GLY A 47 -15.80 -15.19 -7.88
N ILE A 48 -14.48 -14.98 -7.72
CA ILE A 48 -13.93 -13.74 -7.16
C ILE A 48 -14.22 -12.56 -8.12
N PHE A 49 -14.15 -12.80 -9.42
CA PHE A 49 -14.39 -11.77 -10.44
C PHE A 49 -15.87 -11.41 -10.52
N GLU A 50 -16.76 -12.40 -10.55
CA GLU A 50 -18.21 -12.18 -10.48
C GLU A 50 -18.59 -11.42 -9.21
N PHE A 51 -18.02 -11.82 -8.07
CA PHE A 51 -18.31 -11.17 -6.79
C PHE A 51 -17.80 -9.73 -6.76
N CYS A 52 -16.59 -9.49 -7.26
CA CYS A 52 -16.03 -8.14 -7.42
C CYS A 52 -16.92 -7.26 -8.32
N GLU A 53 -17.36 -7.80 -9.46
CA GLU A 53 -18.19 -7.11 -10.45
C GLU A 53 -19.56 -6.73 -9.86
N ALA A 54 -20.16 -7.62 -9.06
CA ALA A 54 -21.44 -7.39 -8.40
C ALA A 54 -21.34 -6.40 -7.22
N VAL A 55 -20.27 -6.48 -6.41
CA VAL A 55 -20.14 -5.67 -5.18
C VAL A 55 -19.64 -4.26 -5.45
N THR A 56 -18.72 -4.05 -6.40
CA THR A 56 -18.08 -2.74 -6.59
C THR A 56 -19.08 -1.58 -6.83
N PRO A 57 -20.17 -1.76 -7.61
CA PRO A 57 -21.22 -0.74 -7.73
C PRO A 57 -21.94 -0.41 -6.41
N LEU A 58 -22.11 -1.40 -5.53
CA LEU A 58 -22.69 -1.19 -4.19
C LEU A 58 -21.76 -0.35 -3.31
N LEU A 59 -20.44 -0.55 -3.41
CA LEU A 59 -19.45 0.24 -2.65
C LEU A 59 -19.50 1.73 -2.99
N LEU A 60 -19.70 2.06 -4.27
CA LEU A 60 -19.91 3.45 -4.72
C LEU A 60 -21.15 4.09 -4.08
N SER A 61 -22.20 3.30 -3.87
CA SER A 61 -23.43 3.76 -3.23
C SER A 61 -23.26 3.89 -1.72
N ALA A 62 -22.60 2.92 -1.08
CA ALA A 62 -22.28 2.94 0.34
C ALA A 62 -21.44 4.16 0.73
N GLU A 63 -20.48 4.56 -0.12
CA GLU A 63 -19.67 5.76 0.10
C GLU A 63 -20.52 7.04 0.21
N LYS A 64 -21.61 7.14 -0.55
CA LYS A 64 -22.52 8.30 -0.46
C LYS A 64 -23.21 8.34 0.91
N VAL A 65 -23.66 7.18 1.40
CA VAL A 65 -24.30 7.04 2.72
C VAL A 65 -23.33 7.35 3.84
N ILE A 66 -22.12 6.78 3.81
CA ILE A 66 -21.07 7.04 4.83
C ILE A 66 -20.78 8.54 4.97
N ARG A 67 -20.73 9.27 3.85
CA ARG A 67 -20.52 10.71 3.86
C ARG A 67 -21.68 11.48 4.49
N SER A 68 -22.92 11.06 4.26
CA SER A 68 -24.08 11.69 4.92
C SER A 68 -24.11 11.49 6.43
N LEU A 69 -23.43 10.44 6.94
CA LEU A 69 -23.33 10.16 8.37
C LEU A 69 -22.30 11.02 9.10
N ALA A 70 -21.52 11.85 8.38
CA ALA A 70 -20.47 12.70 8.95
C ALA A 70 -19.46 11.96 9.86
N ALA A 71 -19.16 10.70 9.54
CA ALA A 71 -18.23 9.88 10.31
C ALA A 71 -16.80 10.45 10.29
N ASP A 72 -16.10 10.38 11.42
CA ASP A 72 -14.69 10.82 11.55
C ASP A 72 -13.72 9.79 10.96
N VAL A 73 -13.83 9.57 9.65
CA VAL A 73 -12.99 8.66 8.86
C VAL A 73 -12.49 9.37 7.61
N ILE A 74 -11.35 8.96 7.08
CA ILE A 74 -10.91 9.48 5.78
C ILE A 74 -11.99 9.11 4.73
N PRO A 75 -12.53 10.10 4.00
CA PRO A 75 -13.49 9.83 2.92
C PRO A 75 -12.97 8.77 1.95
N GLY A 76 -13.80 7.79 1.62
CA GLY A 76 -13.43 6.68 0.72
C GLY A 76 -12.58 5.58 1.35
N THR A 77 -12.28 5.63 2.65
CA THR A 77 -11.43 4.61 3.28
C THR A 77 -12.12 3.24 3.35
N MET A 78 -13.40 3.18 3.72
CA MET A 78 -14.14 1.91 3.86
C MET A 78 -14.38 1.24 2.50
N SER A 79 -14.96 1.99 1.56
CA SER A 79 -15.19 1.53 0.19
C SER A 79 -13.88 1.17 -0.52
N GLY A 80 -12.84 2.00 -0.34
CA GLY A 80 -11.49 1.74 -0.85
C GLY A 80 -10.86 0.49 -0.24
N GLN A 81 -11.02 0.23 1.06
CA GLN A 81 -10.45 -0.95 1.71
C GLN A 81 -11.07 -2.26 1.18
N LEU A 82 -12.39 -2.30 0.97
CA LEU A 82 -13.03 -3.46 0.33
C LEU A 82 -12.58 -3.62 -1.13
N GLY A 83 -12.49 -2.53 -1.90
CA GLY A 83 -11.94 -2.56 -3.25
C GLY A 83 -10.48 -3.05 -3.29
N TYR A 84 -9.68 -2.68 -2.30
CA TYR A 84 -8.30 -3.14 -2.14
C TYR A 84 -8.22 -4.65 -1.91
N VAL A 85 -9.11 -5.24 -1.11
CA VAL A 85 -9.16 -6.70 -0.92
C VAL A 85 -9.41 -7.40 -2.26
N PHE A 86 -10.40 -6.96 -3.03
CA PHE A 86 -10.64 -7.52 -4.37
C PHE A 86 -9.40 -7.39 -5.27
N VAL A 87 -8.81 -6.20 -5.35
CA VAL A 87 -7.59 -5.97 -6.14
C VAL A 87 -6.44 -6.89 -5.69
N ALA A 88 -6.27 -7.14 -4.39
CA ALA A 88 -5.23 -8.03 -3.89
C ALA A 88 -5.41 -9.47 -4.41
N TYR A 89 -6.62 -10.04 -4.36
CA TYR A 89 -6.89 -11.38 -4.89
C TYR A 89 -6.82 -11.43 -6.42
N ILE A 90 -7.35 -10.42 -7.10
CA ILE A 90 -7.27 -10.33 -8.57
C ILE A 90 -5.80 -10.31 -9.03
N CYS A 91 -4.94 -9.54 -8.34
CA CYS A 91 -3.51 -9.49 -8.64
C CYS A 91 -2.79 -10.83 -8.43
N ARG A 92 -3.21 -11.68 -7.48
CA ARG A 92 -2.67 -13.05 -7.33
C ARG A 92 -2.99 -13.92 -8.55
N HIS A 93 -4.12 -13.66 -9.20
CA HIS A 93 -4.58 -14.37 -10.40
C HIS A 93 -4.54 -13.48 -11.64
N TRP A 94 -3.54 -12.59 -11.73
CA TRP A 94 -3.46 -11.54 -12.74
C TRP A 94 -3.66 -12.01 -14.18
N HIS A 95 -3.01 -13.11 -14.56
CA HIS A 95 -3.14 -13.64 -15.91
C HIS A 95 -4.56 -14.17 -16.18
N TYR A 96 -5.15 -14.87 -15.23
CA TYR A 96 -6.53 -15.36 -15.34
C TYR A 96 -7.53 -14.20 -15.43
N PHE A 97 -7.29 -13.14 -14.66
CA PHE A 97 -8.06 -11.91 -14.76
C PHE A 97 -7.97 -11.26 -16.14
N LEU A 98 -6.78 -11.07 -16.70
CA LEU A 98 -6.62 -10.40 -18.00
C LEU A 98 -7.31 -11.13 -19.17
N HIS A 99 -7.51 -12.45 -19.04
CA HIS A 99 -8.23 -13.26 -20.03
C HIS A 99 -9.73 -13.38 -19.75
N SER A 100 -10.22 -12.82 -18.63
CA SER A 100 -11.64 -12.80 -18.30
C SER A 100 -12.39 -11.74 -19.10
N GLU A 101 -13.59 -12.08 -19.56
CA GLU A 101 -14.53 -11.13 -20.17
C GLU A 101 -14.95 -10.02 -19.21
N LEU A 102 -14.86 -10.26 -17.88
CA LEU A 102 -15.19 -9.28 -16.85
C LEU A 102 -14.07 -8.25 -16.62
N ALA A 103 -12.86 -8.48 -17.15
CA ALA A 103 -11.70 -7.65 -16.84
C ALA A 103 -11.86 -6.16 -17.21
N PRO A 104 -12.40 -5.80 -18.40
CA PRO A 104 -12.65 -4.41 -18.75
C PRO A 104 -13.71 -3.77 -17.84
N THR A 105 -14.77 -4.51 -17.52
CA THR A 105 -15.86 -4.06 -16.63
C THR A 105 -15.34 -3.78 -15.22
N ILE A 106 -14.66 -4.74 -14.61
CA ILE A 106 -14.07 -4.62 -13.27
C ILE A 106 -13.04 -3.47 -13.24
N THR A 107 -12.23 -3.35 -14.29
CA THR A 107 -11.26 -2.24 -14.42
C THR A 107 -11.96 -0.87 -14.40
N ASN A 108 -13.07 -0.73 -15.13
CA ASN A 108 -13.86 0.49 -15.15
C ASN A 108 -14.57 0.75 -13.83
N GLN A 109 -15.13 -0.28 -13.18
CA GLN A 109 -15.77 -0.15 -11.87
C GLN A 109 -14.76 0.26 -10.80
N MET A 110 -13.57 -0.33 -10.80
CA MET A 110 -12.47 0.04 -9.90
C MET A 110 -11.99 1.47 -10.15
N TYR A 111 -11.91 1.90 -11.41
CA TYR A 111 -11.64 3.30 -11.73
C TYR A 111 -12.72 4.22 -11.14
N ASN A 112 -14.00 3.91 -11.36
CA ASN A 112 -15.11 4.71 -10.86
C ASN A 112 -15.08 4.83 -9.33
N LEU A 113 -14.72 3.74 -8.63
CA LEU A 113 -14.58 3.70 -7.17
C LEU A 113 -13.58 4.74 -6.64
N ILE A 114 -12.47 4.95 -7.36
CA ILE A 114 -11.40 5.87 -6.96
C ILE A 114 -11.42 7.20 -7.73
N GLU A 115 -12.34 7.40 -8.67
CA GLU A 115 -12.30 8.54 -9.60
C GLU A 115 -12.24 9.88 -8.85
N ARG A 116 -13.01 10.02 -7.77
CA ARG A 116 -12.97 11.22 -6.94
C ARG A 116 -11.61 11.43 -6.26
N MET A 117 -10.93 10.37 -5.84
CA MET A 117 -9.61 10.44 -5.20
C MET A 117 -8.50 10.88 -6.14
N ILE A 118 -8.62 10.57 -7.43
CA ILE A 118 -7.60 10.90 -8.43
C ILE A 118 -7.88 12.24 -9.14
N ARG A 119 -9.16 12.64 -9.27
CA ARG A 119 -9.55 13.85 -10.04
C ARG A 119 -9.85 15.08 -9.19
N ALA A 120 -10.40 14.92 -7.98
CA ALA A 120 -10.84 16.07 -7.19
C ALA A 120 -9.71 16.60 -6.30
N HIS A 121 -9.34 17.86 -6.49
CA HIS A 121 -8.22 18.50 -5.79
C HIS A 121 -8.32 18.45 -4.26
N ASP A 122 -9.52 18.67 -3.72
CA ASP A 122 -9.77 18.71 -2.27
C ASP A 122 -10.16 17.35 -1.69
N TYR A 123 -10.13 16.28 -2.49
CA TYR A 123 -10.51 14.95 -2.03
C TYR A 123 -9.27 14.14 -1.61
N PRO A 124 -9.23 13.59 -0.38
CA PRO A 124 -8.07 12.87 0.07
C PRO A 124 -7.91 11.55 -0.67
N MET A 125 -6.71 11.31 -1.21
CA MET A 125 -6.29 9.98 -1.63
C MET A 125 -5.97 9.08 -0.44
N THR A 126 -6.48 7.85 -0.44
CA THR A 126 -6.14 6.81 0.54
C THR A 126 -5.05 5.88 0.00
N CYS A 127 -4.36 5.13 0.85
CA CYS A 127 -3.42 4.11 0.37
C CYS A 127 -4.12 2.98 -0.41
N TRP A 128 -5.35 2.67 -0.02
CA TRP A 128 -6.24 1.76 -0.75
C TRP A 128 -6.52 2.26 -2.16
N GLY A 129 -6.98 3.52 -2.27
CA GLY A 129 -7.23 4.18 -3.54
C GLY A 129 -5.98 4.24 -4.42
N ARG A 130 -4.81 4.48 -3.84
CA ARG A 130 -3.53 4.46 -4.56
C ARG A 130 -3.19 3.10 -5.13
N THR A 131 -3.43 2.03 -4.37
CA THR A 131 -3.17 0.66 -4.86
C THR A 131 -4.16 0.27 -5.95
N ILE A 132 -5.44 0.61 -5.79
CA ILE A 132 -6.46 0.41 -6.82
C ILE A 132 -6.09 1.21 -8.08
N ALA A 133 -5.57 2.43 -7.94
CA ALA A 133 -5.14 3.24 -9.07
C ALA A 133 -3.98 2.60 -9.84
N ALA A 134 -3.00 2.02 -9.12
CA ALA A 134 -1.92 1.25 -9.74
C ALA A 134 -2.45 0.03 -10.50
N PHE A 135 -3.37 -0.72 -9.89
CA PHE A 135 -4.06 -1.84 -10.54
C PHE A 135 -4.78 -1.40 -11.83
N VAL A 136 -5.63 -0.38 -11.76
CA VAL A 136 -6.40 0.16 -12.90
C VAL A 136 -5.47 0.63 -14.01
N TYR A 137 -4.39 1.32 -13.67
CA TYR A 137 -3.41 1.80 -14.66
C TYR A 137 -2.80 0.63 -15.44
N HIS A 138 -2.30 -0.39 -14.72
CA HIS A 138 -1.66 -1.55 -15.35
C HIS A 138 -2.66 -2.43 -16.10
N SER A 139 -3.86 -2.65 -15.56
CA SER A 139 -4.88 -3.47 -16.22
C SER A 139 -5.33 -2.82 -17.52
N LYS A 140 -5.58 -1.50 -17.51
CA LYS A 140 -5.91 -0.76 -18.72
C LYS A 140 -4.83 -0.85 -19.78
N PHE A 141 -3.57 -0.73 -19.40
CA PHE A 141 -2.46 -0.83 -20.34
C PHE A 141 -2.43 -2.21 -21.02
N GLN A 142 -2.57 -3.28 -20.25
CA GLN A 142 -2.56 -4.64 -20.79
C GLN A 142 -3.81 -4.95 -21.63
N LEU A 143 -4.99 -4.53 -21.18
CA LEU A 143 -6.24 -4.72 -21.91
C LEU A 143 -6.22 -4.00 -23.26
N LYS A 144 -5.71 -2.76 -23.31
CA LYS A 144 -5.52 -2.03 -24.59
C LYS A 144 -4.55 -2.74 -25.52
N LYS A 145 -3.46 -3.31 -24.97
CA LYS A 145 -2.47 -4.06 -25.76
C LYS A 145 -3.06 -5.35 -26.32
N SER A 146 -3.95 -6.00 -25.56
CA SER A 146 -4.55 -7.27 -25.95
C SER A 146 -5.54 -7.13 -27.13
N GLN A 147 -6.20 -5.98 -27.28
CA GLN A 147 -7.29 -5.75 -28.25
C GLN A 147 -8.45 -6.76 -28.13
N LEU A 148 -8.60 -7.41 -26.96
CA LEU A 148 -9.59 -8.47 -26.73
C LEU A 148 -10.98 -7.95 -26.31
N SER A 149 -11.19 -6.63 -26.25
CA SER A 149 -12.47 -6.07 -25.83
C SER A 149 -12.78 -4.72 -26.50
N ASP A 150 -14.03 -4.56 -26.92
CA ASP A 150 -14.59 -3.32 -27.44
C ASP A 150 -15.03 -2.33 -26.34
N ILE A 151 -14.94 -2.74 -25.06
CA ILE A 151 -15.36 -1.90 -23.93
C ILE A 151 -14.39 -0.72 -23.79
N LYS A 152 -14.94 0.49 -23.88
CA LYS A 152 -14.17 1.73 -23.67
C LYS A 152 -13.70 1.82 -22.21
N LEU A 153 -12.39 1.82 -22.03
CA LEU A 153 -11.77 1.93 -20.70
C LEU A 153 -11.78 3.39 -20.19
N HIS A 154 -12.23 3.59 -18.95
CA HIS A 154 -12.40 4.89 -18.29
C HIS A 154 -11.07 5.46 -17.78
N GLY A 155 -10.97 6.80 -17.70
CA GLY A 155 -9.81 7.55 -17.21
C GLY A 155 -8.74 7.83 -18.27
N VAL A 156 -8.20 9.04 -18.26
CA VAL A 156 -7.06 9.43 -19.10
C VAL A 156 -5.73 9.11 -18.40
N HIS A 157 -4.61 9.10 -19.13
CA HIS A 157 -3.30 8.80 -18.55
C HIS A 157 -2.92 9.80 -17.45
N ASP A 158 -3.22 11.09 -17.68
CA ASP A 158 -2.90 12.17 -16.75
C ASP A 158 -3.62 12.06 -15.39
N ASP A 159 -4.78 11.38 -15.31
CA ASP A 159 -5.49 11.14 -14.05
C ASP A 159 -4.61 10.37 -13.04
N PHE A 160 -3.66 9.57 -13.52
CA PHE A 160 -2.79 8.74 -12.68
C PHE A 160 -1.45 9.40 -12.37
N ARG A 161 -1.17 10.58 -12.92
CA ARG A 161 0.14 11.24 -12.75
C ARG A 161 0.49 11.43 -11.28
N HIS A 162 -0.47 11.82 -10.43
CA HIS A 162 -0.26 12.02 -8.99
C HIS A 162 -0.02 10.72 -8.19
N VAL A 163 -0.41 9.57 -8.73
CA VAL A 163 -0.20 8.25 -8.11
C VAL A 163 1.24 7.78 -8.31
N PHE A 164 1.82 8.08 -9.49
CA PHE A 164 3.14 7.63 -9.90
C PHE A 164 4.23 8.71 -9.80
N ASN A 165 3.86 9.97 -9.62
CA ASN A 165 4.81 11.05 -9.38
C ASN A 165 5.42 10.88 -7.99
N HIS A 166 6.58 10.23 -7.96
CA HIS A 166 7.46 10.25 -6.80
C HIS A 166 8.29 11.53 -6.90
N GLY A 167 8.00 12.50 -6.02
CA GLY A 167 8.67 13.81 -6.09
C GLY A 167 10.16 13.69 -5.82
N SER A 168 11.01 14.37 -6.60
CA SER A 168 12.47 14.35 -6.38
C SER A 168 12.82 15.06 -5.07
N SER A 169 13.02 14.30 -3.99
CA SER A 169 13.54 14.84 -2.72
C SER A 169 15.03 14.51 -2.63
N LEU A 170 15.86 15.54 -2.59
CA LEU A 170 17.24 15.39 -2.12
C LEU A 170 17.14 15.16 -0.60
N CYS A 171 17.57 13.99 -0.12
CA CYS A 171 17.59 13.63 1.29
C CYS A 171 18.47 14.60 2.09
N ASN A 172 17.89 15.69 2.58
CA ASN A 172 18.60 16.76 3.29
C ASN A 172 17.97 17.08 4.66
N GLY A 173 17.11 16.19 5.17
CA GLY A 173 16.40 16.35 6.45
C GLY A 173 17.20 15.95 7.70
N GLY A 174 18.38 15.34 7.54
CA GLY A 174 19.16 14.75 8.64
C GLY A 174 19.56 15.72 9.75
N ASN A 175 19.72 17.01 9.43
CA ASN A 175 20.24 18.02 10.37
C ASN A 175 19.32 18.30 11.58
N ARG A 176 18.04 17.86 11.55
CA ARG A 176 17.06 18.12 12.62
C ARG A 176 16.14 16.91 12.86
N TYR A 177 16.73 15.75 13.09
CA TYR A 177 15.96 14.57 13.50
C TYR A 177 15.18 14.84 14.81
N ASN A 178 13.89 14.49 14.82
CA ASN A 178 13.01 14.58 15.97
C ASN A 178 12.44 13.20 16.33
N THR A 179 12.97 12.61 17.40
CA THR A 179 12.57 11.30 17.94
C THR A 179 11.12 11.23 18.42
N LEU A 180 10.48 12.38 18.70
CA LEU A 180 9.12 12.45 19.20
C LEU A 180 8.08 12.62 18.08
N PHE A 181 8.50 12.90 16.85
CA PHE A 181 7.58 13.14 15.74
C PHE A 181 6.72 11.89 15.48
N PHE A 182 5.41 12.00 15.69
CA PHE A 182 4.40 10.91 15.55
C PHE A 182 4.57 9.69 16.48
N LYS A 183 5.53 9.72 17.42
CA LYS A 183 5.74 8.62 18.37
C LYS A 183 4.47 8.32 19.19
N ASP A 184 3.76 9.37 19.60
CA ASP A 184 2.50 9.30 20.34
C ASP A 184 1.36 8.61 19.56
N VAL A 185 1.44 8.61 18.22
CA VAL A 185 0.47 7.93 17.35
C VAL A 185 0.84 6.46 17.21
N PHE A 186 2.12 6.14 17.03
CA PHE A 186 2.60 4.77 16.88
C PHE A 186 2.45 3.90 18.13
N GLU A 187 2.34 4.53 19.31
CA GLU A 187 2.06 3.84 20.58
C GLU A 187 0.58 3.46 20.76
N LYS A 188 -0.33 4.06 19.97
CA LYS A 188 -1.78 3.78 20.01
C LYS A 188 -2.16 2.64 19.05
N LYS A 189 -3.42 2.18 19.15
CA LYS A 189 -4.02 1.29 18.13
C LYS A 189 -4.28 2.09 16.85
N LEU A 190 -3.45 1.86 15.84
CA LEU A 190 -3.43 2.63 14.58
C LEU A 190 -4.60 2.31 13.63
N ARG A 191 -5.28 1.17 13.81
CA ARG A 191 -6.42 0.75 13.00
C ARG A 191 -7.55 1.77 12.94
N PHE A 192 -7.78 2.49 14.04
CA PHE A 192 -8.80 3.53 14.15
C PHE A 192 -8.13 4.84 14.54
N PHE A 193 -8.04 5.77 13.60
CA PHE A 193 -7.50 7.11 13.85
C PHE A 193 -8.48 8.18 13.40
N SER A 194 -8.51 9.28 14.15
CA SER A 194 -9.35 10.44 13.84
C SER A 194 -8.88 11.09 12.54
N TYR A 195 -9.79 11.27 11.58
CA TYR A 195 -9.47 11.99 10.35
C TYR A 195 -9.18 13.47 10.64
N HIS A 196 -9.87 14.05 11.62
CA HIS A 196 -9.60 15.42 12.06
C HIS A 196 -8.16 15.59 12.60
N GLU A 197 -7.71 14.72 13.52
CA GLU A 197 -6.33 14.77 14.03
C GLU A 197 -5.30 14.53 12.92
N TYR A 198 -5.58 13.57 12.05
CA TYR A 198 -4.76 13.28 10.87
C TYR A 198 -4.58 14.53 9.99
N LYS A 199 -5.68 15.20 9.64
CA LYS A 199 -5.65 16.41 8.78
C LYS A 199 -4.89 17.56 9.45
N LYS A 200 -5.02 17.72 10.77
CA LYS A 200 -4.30 18.76 11.53
C LYS A 200 -2.77 18.56 11.49
N ARG A 201 -2.28 17.32 11.41
CA ARG A 201 -0.85 17.03 11.39
C ARG A 201 -0.22 17.07 9.99
N LEU A 202 -0.99 16.88 8.92
CA LEU A 202 -0.46 16.88 7.54
C LEU A 202 0.41 18.10 7.16
N PRO A 203 0.05 19.35 7.53
CA PRO A 203 0.87 20.52 7.18
C PRO A 203 2.31 20.47 7.71
N SER A 204 2.55 19.74 8.81
CA SER A 204 3.90 19.60 9.38
C SER A 204 4.89 18.91 8.43
N PHE A 205 4.40 18.11 7.48
CA PHE A 205 5.21 17.46 6.44
C PHE A 205 5.65 18.41 5.32
N GLY A 206 5.30 19.70 5.37
CA GLY A 206 5.95 20.71 4.54
C GLY A 206 7.46 20.81 4.79
N GLN A 207 7.91 20.41 5.98
CA GLN A 207 9.30 20.47 6.41
C GLN A 207 10.05 19.16 6.12
N LEU A 208 11.22 19.25 5.47
CA LEU A 208 12.01 18.08 5.08
C LEU A 208 12.47 17.22 6.29
N TYR A 209 12.84 17.86 7.40
CA TYR A 209 13.26 17.14 8.61
C TYR A 209 12.12 16.38 9.29
N ASN A 210 10.86 16.81 9.13
CA ASN A 210 9.70 16.07 9.63
C ASN A 210 9.43 14.83 8.78
N ARG A 211 9.60 14.92 7.45
CA ARG A 211 9.52 13.74 6.55
C ARG A 211 10.57 12.71 6.92
N TYR A 212 11.81 13.17 7.10
CA TYR A 212 12.93 12.34 7.55
C TYR A 212 12.65 11.67 8.89
N SER A 213 12.23 12.45 9.89
CA SER A 213 11.92 11.94 11.23
C SER A 213 10.76 10.95 11.22
N PHE A 214 9.72 11.19 10.40
CA PHE A 214 8.60 10.27 10.24
C PHE A 214 9.06 8.90 9.75
N VAL A 215 9.84 8.86 8.67
CA VAL A 215 10.32 7.60 8.09
C VAL A 215 11.17 6.84 9.09
N ILE A 216 12.09 7.51 9.79
CA ILE A 216 12.91 6.87 10.83
C ILE A 216 12.05 6.32 11.95
N ASN A 217 11.17 7.15 12.52
CA ASN A 217 10.33 6.76 13.65
C ASN A 217 9.39 5.61 13.28
N SER A 218 8.93 5.53 12.03
CA SER A 218 8.15 4.39 11.52
C SER A 218 8.99 3.11 11.46
N PHE A 219 10.22 3.15 10.97
CA PHE A 219 11.09 1.97 10.99
C PHE A 219 11.46 1.53 12.41
N VAL A 220 11.69 2.48 13.32
CA VAL A 220 11.92 2.20 14.74
C VAL A 220 10.68 1.55 15.38
N ALA A 221 9.48 2.07 15.09
CA ALA A 221 8.23 1.48 15.55
C ALA A 221 8.05 0.05 15.00
N ALA A 222 8.27 -0.15 13.71
CA ALA A 222 8.19 -1.47 13.08
C ALA A 222 9.15 -2.47 13.74
N LYS A 223 10.42 -2.09 13.96
CA LYS A 223 11.38 -2.90 14.70
C LYS A 223 10.84 -3.32 16.07
N ASN A 224 10.29 -2.36 16.83
CA ASN A 224 9.78 -2.59 18.17
C ASN A 224 8.52 -3.47 18.21
N PHE A 225 7.81 -3.64 17.09
CA PHE A 225 6.67 -4.54 16.99
C PHE A 225 7.08 -6.01 16.79
N MET A 226 8.38 -6.27 16.57
CA MET A 226 8.93 -7.62 16.45
C MET A 226 8.18 -8.46 15.41
N ARG A 227 7.44 -9.49 15.84
CA ARG A 227 6.70 -10.39 14.94
C ARG A 227 5.19 -10.16 14.94
N ASP A 228 4.71 -9.09 15.58
CA ASP A 228 3.30 -8.72 15.63
C ASP A 228 2.85 -8.19 14.26
N HIS A 229 2.32 -9.11 13.43
CA HIS A 229 1.91 -8.80 12.07
C HIS A 229 0.78 -7.77 12.01
N ASP A 230 -0.17 -7.80 12.93
CA ASP A 230 -1.32 -6.88 12.92
C ASP A 230 -0.86 -5.45 13.21
N ARG A 231 0.05 -5.27 14.17
CA ARG A 231 0.63 -3.94 14.43
C ARG A 231 1.49 -3.44 13.27
N LEU A 232 2.24 -4.32 12.62
CA LEU A 232 3.02 -3.97 11.42
C LEU A 232 2.09 -3.56 10.26
N LEU A 233 0.98 -4.28 10.07
CA LEU A 233 -0.05 -3.98 9.08
C LEU A 233 -0.73 -2.64 9.35
N ASP A 234 -1.13 -2.38 10.59
CA ASP A 234 -1.74 -1.11 10.99
C ASP A 234 -0.77 0.06 10.80
N LEU A 235 0.51 -0.12 11.15
CA LEU A 235 1.55 0.88 10.93
C LEU A 235 1.78 1.16 9.44
N ALA A 236 1.88 0.12 8.63
CA ALA A 236 2.03 0.26 7.18
C ALA A 236 0.81 0.93 6.54
N THR A 237 -0.40 0.62 7.03
CA THR A 237 -1.64 1.27 6.62
C THR A 237 -1.63 2.76 6.93
N PHE A 238 -1.27 3.12 8.17
CA PHE A 238 -1.17 4.51 8.59
C PHE A 238 -0.11 5.28 7.79
N CYS A 239 1.10 4.73 7.67
CA CYS A 239 2.18 5.29 6.84
C CYS A 239 1.75 5.41 5.38
N GLY A 240 0.96 4.45 4.90
CA GLY A 240 0.34 4.47 3.58
C GLY A 240 -0.58 5.65 3.38
N HIS A 241 -1.49 5.91 4.33
CA HIS A 241 -2.41 7.06 4.23
C HIS A 241 -1.64 8.38 4.22
N ILE A 242 -0.67 8.56 5.13
CA ILE A 242 0.17 9.77 5.15
C ILE A 242 0.92 9.94 3.81
N SER A 243 1.54 8.85 3.34
CA SER A 243 2.25 8.85 2.05
C SER A 243 1.32 9.13 0.88
N ALA A 244 0.05 8.72 0.97
CA ALA A 244 -1.02 9.01 0.00
C ALA A 244 -1.17 10.52 -0.26
N GLN A 245 -0.99 11.33 0.78
CA GLN A 245 -1.14 12.78 0.75
C GLN A 245 0.17 13.54 0.45
N ILE A 246 1.33 12.89 0.65
CA ILE A 246 2.64 13.53 0.52
C ILE A 246 3.49 12.70 -0.45
N PRO A 247 3.37 12.93 -1.77
CA PRO A 247 4.07 12.13 -2.79
C PRO A 247 5.60 12.12 -2.65
N ALA A 248 6.17 13.20 -2.10
CA ALA A 248 7.61 13.30 -1.83
C ALA A 248 8.12 12.30 -0.78
N LEU A 249 7.24 11.69 0.04
CA LEU A 249 7.66 10.64 0.98
C LEU A 249 8.12 9.37 0.27
N ALA A 250 7.69 9.12 -0.98
CA ALA A 250 8.10 7.93 -1.72
C ALA A 250 9.64 7.82 -1.82
N ASP A 251 10.31 8.94 -2.06
CA ASP A 251 11.77 9.02 -2.15
C ASP A 251 12.43 8.79 -0.79
N GLU A 252 11.85 9.35 0.26
CA GLU A 252 12.32 9.18 1.64
C GLU A 252 12.28 7.71 2.08
N TRP A 253 11.19 6.99 1.75
CA TRP A 253 11.08 5.55 2.01
C TRP A 253 12.14 4.75 1.25
N VAL A 254 12.32 5.01 -0.05
CA VAL A 254 13.31 4.31 -0.88
C VAL A 254 14.73 4.56 -0.35
N SER A 255 15.06 5.79 0.01
CA SER A 255 16.37 6.16 0.58
C SER A 255 16.63 5.51 1.93
N ALA A 256 15.63 5.43 2.80
CA ALA A 256 15.74 4.73 4.08
C ALA A 256 15.98 3.22 3.89
N ILE A 257 15.23 2.57 2.99
CA ILE A 257 15.42 1.14 2.67
C ILE A 257 16.82 0.90 2.10
N LYS A 258 17.26 1.76 1.16
CA LYS A 258 18.60 1.72 0.61
C LYS A 258 19.67 1.85 1.69
N ALA A 259 19.50 2.73 2.65
CA ALA A 259 20.44 2.90 3.76
C ALA A 259 20.56 1.63 4.61
N LEU A 260 19.45 0.97 4.93
CA LEU A 260 19.43 -0.30 5.67
C LEU A 260 20.18 -1.42 4.91
N CYS A 261 20.10 -1.44 3.57
CA CYS A 261 20.74 -2.46 2.74
C CYS A 261 22.24 -2.22 2.43
N CYS A 262 22.77 -1.00 2.62
CA CYS A 262 24.11 -0.59 2.12
C CYS A 262 25.12 -0.22 3.22
N THR A 263 24.99 -0.79 4.42
CA THR A 263 25.60 -0.39 5.70
C THR A 263 27.12 -0.12 5.79
N PRO A 264 28.05 -0.61 4.94
CA PRO A 264 29.48 -0.39 5.18
C PRO A 264 30.09 0.77 4.37
N MET A 265 29.39 1.27 3.36
CA MET A 265 29.95 2.26 2.40
C MET A 265 29.10 3.54 2.30
N SER A 266 28.11 3.70 3.18
CA SER A 266 27.03 4.68 3.00
C SER A 266 27.22 5.96 3.81
N GLN A 267 28.40 6.58 3.79
CA GLN A 267 28.56 7.94 4.35
C GLN A 267 27.70 9.00 3.61
N HIS A 268 27.03 8.63 2.50
CA HIS A 268 26.24 9.53 1.66
C HIS A 268 24.78 9.10 1.40
N THR A 269 24.19 8.14 2.14
CA THR A 269 22.78 7.72 1.90
C THR A 269 21.74 8.64 2.54
N GLY A 270 22.16 9.67 3.28
CA GLY A 270 21.27 10.67 3.88
C GLY A 270 20.45 10.20 5.08
N TYR A 271 20.48 8.90 5.41
CA TYR A 271 19.71 8.23 6.47
C TYR A 271 20.60 7.61 7.57
N GLY A 272 21.71 8.28 7.93
CA GLY A 272 22.64 7.78 8.95
C GLY A 272 21.99 7.58 10.33
N GLU A 273 21.06 8.46 10.70
CA GLU A 273 20.38 8.38 12.01
C GLU A 273 19.50 7.11 12.13
N LEU A 274 18.98 6.60 11.01
CA LEU A 274 18.26 5.33 11.00
C LEU A 274 19.15 4.17 11.45
N LEU A 275 20.42 4.18 11.01
CA LEU A 275 21.40 3.15 11.34
C LEU A 275 21.86 3.23 12.80
N ASN A 276 21.76 4.41 13.44
CA ASN A 276 21.99 4.55 14.87
C ASN A 276 20.92 3.84 15.71
N HIS A 277 19.71 3.66 15.17
CA HIS A 277 18.59 3.01 15.86
C HIS A 277 18.37 1.56 15.46
N ILE A 278 18.89 1.13 14.31
CA ILE A 278 18.64 -0.19 13.73
C ILE A 278 19.97 -0.82 13.35
N ASP A 279 20.34 -1.86 14.09
CA ASP A 279 21.45 -2.73 13.72
C ASP A 279 20.94 -3.85 12.80
N ILE A 280 21.29 -3.77 11.52
CA ILE A 280 20.92 -4.79 10.53
C ILE A 280 21.67 -6.11 10.73
N ASN A 281 22.76 -6.12 11.52
CA ASN A 281 23.48 -7.36 11.85
C ASN A 281 22.71 -8.17 12.91
N ASP A 282 21.81 -7.55 13.65
CA ASP A 282 20.88 -8.25 14.52
C ASP A 282 19.74 -8.86 13.68
N CYS A 283 19.80 -10.18 13.48
CA CYS A 283 18.80 -10.94 12.74
C CYS A 283 17.39 -10.82 13.32
N SER A 284 17.23 -10.43 14.59
CA SER A 284 15.91 -10.20 15.20
C SER A 284 15.15 -9.06 14.49
N THR A 285 15.87 -8.14 13.86
CA THR A 285 15.31 -6.98 13.14
C THR A 285 14.80 -7.34 11.74
N HIS A 286 15.23 -8.47 11.16
CA HIS A 286 14.96 -8.78 9.76
C HIS A 286 13.49 -9.01 9.47
N TYR A 287 12.80 -9.79 10.31
CA TYR A 287 11.37 -10.05 10.13
C TYR A 287 10.53 -8.77 10.20
N PRO A 288 10.55 -7.96 11.27
CA PRO A 288 9.73 -6.76 11.35
C PRO A 288 9.98 -5.80 10.19
N LEU A 289 11.25 -5.59 9.82
CA LEU A 289 11.62 -4.64 8.78
C LEU A 289 11.24 -5.13 7.39
N ALA A 290 11.54 -6.39 7.06
CA ALA A 290 11.18 -6.97 5.76
C ALA A 290 9.65 -7.00 5.59
N THR A 291 8.91 -7.46 6.61
CA THR A 291 7.45 -7.46 6.58
C THR A 291 6.90 -6.03 6.43
N PHE A 292 7.42 -5.07 7.18
CA PHE A 292 7.00 -3.67 7.06
C PHE A 292 7.24 -3.10 5.66
N VAL A 293 8.43 -3.33 5.08
CA VAL A 293 8.75 -2.89 3.71
C VAL A 293 7.83 -3.54 2.68
N MET A 294 7.54 -4.83 2.81
CA MET A 294 6.62 -5.54 1.93
C MET A 294 5.18 -5.02 2.05
N LEU A 295 4.74 -4.69 3.27
CA LEU A 295 3.42 -4.10 3.51
C LEU A 295 3.31 -2.67 2.93
N LEU A 296 4.36 -1.86 3.00
CA LEU A 296 4.43 -0.54 2.36
C LEU A 296 4.40 -0.67 0.83
N ALA A 297 5.15 -1.62 0.27
CA ALA A 297 5.12 -1.93 -1.16
C ALA A 297 3.73 -2.34 -1.64
N GLY A 298 3.05 -3.23 -0.90
CA GLY A 298 1.68 -3.66 -1.17
C GLY A 298 0.62 -2.56 -1.05
N LYS A 299 0.97 -1.39 -0.49
CA LYS A 299 0.13 -0.19 -0.40
C LYS A 299 0.54 0.91 -1.38
N TYR A 300 1.48 0.59 -2.27
CA TYR A 300 2.04 1.51 -3.26
C TYR A 300 2.60 2.80 -2.64
N VAL A 301 3.26 2.68 -1.49
CA VAL A 301 3.88 3.82 -0.79
C VAL A 301 5.04 4.41 -1.61
N PHE A 302 5.72 3.55 -2.35
CA PHE A 302 6.77 3.86 -3.32
C PHE A 302 6.64 2.92 -4.54
N SER A 303 7.28 3.26 -5.65
CA SER A 303 7.37 2.36 -6.81
C SER A 303 8.30 1.19 -6.52
N VAL A 304 7.76 -0.03 -6.59
CA VAL A 304 8.53 -1.27 -6.44
C VAL A 304 9.59 -1.41 -7.55
N PRO A 305 9.29 -1.17 -8.85
CA PRO A 305 10.33 -1.17 -9.88
C PRO A 305 11.47 -0.20 -9.59
N ARG A 306 11.16 1.00 -9.08
CA ARG A 306 12.19 1.98 -8.68
C ARG A 306 13.04 1.47 -7.53
N LEU A 307 12.41 0.93 -6.49
CA LEU A 307 13.15 0.35 -5.35
C LEU A 307 14.09 -0.77 -5.82
N ILE A 308 13.59 -1.68 -6.66
CA ILE A 308 14.40 -2.77 -7.22
C ILE A 308 15.59 -2.21 -8.01
N ALA A 309 15.36 -1.22 -8.88
CA ALA A 309 16.44 -0.58 -9.64
C ALA A 309 17.49 0.08 -8.73
N GLU A 310 17.06 0.77 -7.67
CA GLU A 310 17.96 1.36 -6.67
C GLU A 310 18.79 0.29 -5.95
N LEU A 311 18.17 -0.82 -5.53
CA LEU A 311 18.87 -1.90 -4.85
C LEU A 311 19.84 -2.62 -5.79
N LEU A 312 19.45 -2.87 -7.06
CA LEU A 312 20.30 -3.44 -8.11
C LEU A 312 21.53 -2.60 -8.40
N ASN A 313 21.38 -1.27 -8.43
CA ASN A 313 22.49 -0.39 -8.77
C ASN A 313 23.42 -0.10 -7.58
N ASN A 314 22.94 -0.22 -6.34
CA ASN A 314 23.69 0.24 -5.16
C ASN A 314 24.01 -0.85 -4.13
N ALA A 315 23.05 -1.74 -3.82
CA ALA A 315 23.20 -2.72 -2.75
C ALA A 315 23.82 -4.02 -3.26
N PHE A 316 23.26 -4.60 -4.31
CA PHE A 316 23.71 -5.90 -4.83
C PHE A 316 25.18 -5.92 -5.29
N PRO A 317 25.74 -4.90 -5.95
CA PRO A 317 27.16 -4.89 -6.32
C PRO A 317 28.09 -4.94 -5.10
N VAL A 318 27.68 -4.33 -3.99
CA VAL A 318 28.44 -4.36 -2.73
C VAL A 318 28.40 -5.76 -2.11
N ILE A 319 27.22 -6.40 -2.12
CA ILE A 319 27.05 -7.77 -1.61
C ILE A 319 27.89 -8.75 -2.45
N MET A 320 27.81 -8.67 -3.78
CA MET A 320 28.60 -9.54 -4.68
C MET A 320 30.11 -9.38 -4.49
N LYS A 321 30.61 -8.14 -4.30
CA LYS A 321 32.03 -7.89 -4.01
C LYS A 321 32.46 -8.49 -2.66
N ARG A 322 31.59 -8.44 -1.64
CA ARG A 322 31.86 -9.07 -0.33
C ARG A 322 31.97 -10.57 -0.43
N GLU A 323 31.06 -11.20 -1.16
CA GLU A 323 31.09 -12.65 -1.36
C GLU A 323 32.36 -13.08 -2.11
N GLN A 324 32.73 -12.36 -3.17
CA GLN A 324 33.99 -12.62 -3.90
C GLN A 324 35.23 -12.47 -3.01
N ASN A 325 35.32 -11.42 -2.20
CA ASN A 325 36.43 -11.22 -1.28
C ASN A 325 36.48 -12.28 -0.16
N SER A 326 35.32 -12.73 0.33
CA SER A 326 35.24 -13.80 1.33
C SER A 326 35.66 -15.17 0.77
N PHE A 327 35.41 -15.41 -0.52
CA PHE A 327 35.90 -16.60 -1.23
C PHE A 327 37.42 -16.56 -1.39
N ILE A 328 37.99 -15.44 -1.84
CA ILE A 328 39.44 -15.29 -2.05
C ILE A 328 40.20 -15.36 -0.71
N GLY A 329 39.66 -14.77 0.37
CA GLY A 329 40.26 -14.83 1.70
C GLY A 329 40.32 -16.23 2.32
N ARG A 330 39.43 -17.15 1.92
CA ARG A 330 39.47 -18.56 2.35
C ARG A 330 40.55 -19.37 1.63
N TYR A 331 40.95 -19.00 0.41
CA TYR A 331 42.00 -19.70 -0.34
C TYR A 331 43.43 -19.25 0.04
N ASN A 332 43.59 -18.05 0.61
CA ASN A 332 44.89 -17.53 1.03
C ASN A 332 45.21 -17.79 2.52
N GLY A 333 44.38 -18.56 3.22
CA GLY A 333 44.54 -18.90 4.64
C GLY A 333 45.17 -20.28 4.91
N GLU A 334 45.49 -21.04 3.86
CA GLU A 334 46.27 -22.28 3.95
C GLU A 334 47.63 -22.06 3.28
N SER A 335 48.59 -21.51 4.03
CA SER A 335 50.01 -21.43 3.66
C SER A 335 50.88 -21.43 4.92
#